data_AF-A0A660LGQ4-F1
#
_entry.id   AF-A0A660LGQ4-F1
#
_cell.length_a   1.000
_cell.length_b   1.000
_cell.length_c   1.000
_cell.angle_alpha   90.00
_cell.angle_beta   90.00
_cell.angle_gamma   90.00
#
_symmetry.space_group_name_H-M   'P 1'
#
loop_
_entity.id
_entity.type
_entity.pdbx_description
1 polymer ?
#
loop_
_entity_poly.entity_id
_entity_poly.type
_entity_poly.pdbx_seq_one_letter_code
_entity_poly.pdbx_strand_id
1 'polypeptide(L)'
;MRLRLTCIVTGTALAAAAFPAAAAAASVERICTPQVTVLDSPRGLPVGVLYRGDRVVVLKRDGTRRWIRVRSAAPISGWITSRSVNGC
;
A
#
# COMPACT_ATOMS: atom_id res chain seq x y z
N MET A 1 42.56 53.62 -3.64
CA MET A 1 41.45 53.56 -2.67
C MET A 1 40.13 53.89 -3.36
N ARG A 2 39.44 52.89 -3.94
CA ARG A 2 37.97 52.83 -4.19
C ARG A 2 37.59 51.36 -4.42
N LEU A 3 37.18 50.66 -3.36
CA LEU A 3 36.65 49.30 -3.40
C LEU A 3 35.23 49.35 -3.98
N ARG A 4 34.96 48.68 -5.11
CA ARG A 4 33.59 48.43 -5.57
C ARG A 4 33.18 47.03 -5.11
N LEU A 5 32.51 46.98 -3.95
CA LEU A 5 31.76 45.81 -3.51
C LEU A 5 30.52 45.70 -4.42
N THR A 6 30.47 44.69 -5.26
CA THR A 6 29.25 44.31 -5.99
C THR A 6 28.96 42.87 -5.65
N CYS A 7 28.26 42.69 -4.53
CA CYS A 7 27.78 41.39 -4.06
C CYS A 7 26.39 41.18 -4.65
N ILE A 8 26.30 40.55 -5.82
CA ILE A 8 25.02 40.02 -6.32
C ILE A 8 25.30 38.67 -6.98
N VAL A 9 25.41 37.63 -6.15
CA VAL A 9 25.14 36.26 -6.57
C VAL A 9 23.74 35.96 -6.03
N THR A 10 22.73 36.20 -6.86
CA THR A 10 21.33 35.83 -6.63
C THR A 10 21.24 34.30 -6.63
N GLY A 11 21.52 33.69 -5.48
CA GLY A 11 21.30 32.28 -5.23
C GLY A 11 19.82 32.04 -4.91
N THR A 12 19.01 31.76 -5.94
CA THR A 12 17.65 31.24 -5.75
C THR A 12 17.75 29.77 -5.33
N ALA A 13 17.82 29.53 -4.02
CA ALA A 13 17.70 28.20 -3.46
C ALA A 13 16.28 27.67 -3.71
N LEU A 14 16.12 26.75 -4.66
CA LEU A 14 14.91 25.94 -4.77
C LEU A 14 14.82 25.04 -3.53
N ALA A 15 13.96 25.40 -2.59
CA ALA A 15 13.59 24.53 -1.50
C ALA A 15 12.80 23.32 -2.05
N ALA A 16 13.44 22.15 -2.09
CA ALA A 16 12.76 20.89 -2.37
C ALA A 16 11.84 20.56 -1.18
N ALA A 17 10.54 20.79 -1.33
CA ALA A 17 9.54 20.33 -0.38
C ALA A 17 9.53 18.79 -0.38
N ALA A 18 10.14 18.19 0.64
CA ALA A 18 10.01 16.78 0.94
C ALA A 18 8.56 16.52 1.39
N PHE A 19 7.70 16.13 0.45
CA PHE A 19 6.36 15.67 0.81
C PHE A 19 6.50 14.37 1.61
N PRO A 20 5.94 14.28 2.83
CA PRO A 20 5.84 12.98 3.50
C PRO A 20 4.94 12.11 2.62
N ALA A 21 5.50 11.03 2.06
CA ALA A 21 4.68 9.99 1.47
C ALA A 21 3.79 9.47 2.59
N ALA A 22 2.50 9.84 2.55
CA ALA A 22 1.50 9.32 3.47
C ALA A 22 1.50 7.80 3.30
N ALA A 23 2.22 7.11 4.18
CA ALA A 23 2.15 5.67 4.28
C ALA A 23 0.70 5.36 4.64
N ALA A 24 -0.07 4.94 3.64
CA ALA A 24 -1.44 4.52 3.84
C ALA A 24 -1.41 3.49 4.98
N ALA A 25 -2.15 3.79 6.05
CA ALA A 25 -2.17 2.95 7.24
C ALA A 25 -2.52 1.52 6.82
N ALA A 26 -1.53 0.64 6.91
CA ALA A 26 -1.66 -0.73 6.50
C ALA A 26 -2.31 -1.51 7.64
N SER A 27 -3.59 -1.82 7.51
CA SER A 27 -4.33 -2.57 8.53
C SER A 27 -4.00 -4.06 8.44
N VAL A 28 -3.77 -4.72 9.57
CA VAL A 28 -3.60 -6.18 9.61
C VAL A 28 -4.96 -6.82 9.85
N GLU A 29 -5.37 -7.71 8.96
CA GLU A 29 -6.63 -8.47 9.05
C GLU A 29 -6.35 -9.96 9.07
N ARG A 30 -7.28 -10.73 9.63
CA ARG A 30 -7.21 -12.18 9.72
C ARG A 30 -8.15 -12.81 8.70
N ILE A 31 -7.72 -13.88 8.04
CA ILE A 31 -8.61 -14.68 7.19
C ILE A 31 -9.58 -15.49 8.07
N CYS A 32 -10.87 -15.34 7.80
CA CYS A 32 -11.98 -15.94 8.54
C CYS A 32 -12.60 -17.15 7.82
N THR A 33 -12.49 -17.19 6.50
CA THR A 33 -12.95 -18.34 5.71
C THR A 33 -11.95 -19.50 5.80
N PRO A 34 -12.40 -20.77 5.70
CA PRO A 34 -11.51 -21.93 5.74
C PRO A 34 -10.35 -21.82 4.74
N GLN A 35 -10.66 -21.31 3.55
CA GLN A 35 -9.73 -21.08 2.46
C GLN A 35 -10.18 -19.86 1.65
N VAL A 36 -9.23 -19.14 1.07
CA VAL A 36 -9.49 -18.12 0.06
C VAL A 36 -8.40 -18.13 -1.01
N THR A 37 -8.82 -18.05 -2.27
CA THR A 37 -7.91 -17.90 -3.41
C THR A 37 -7.47 -16.45 -3.54
N VAL A 38 -6.17 -16.23 -3.65
CA VAL A 38 -5.57 -14.93 -3.94
C VAL A 38 -5.47 -14.79 -5.45
N LEU A 39 -5.94 -13.66 -6.00
CA LEU A 39 -5.95 -13.38 -7.43
C LEU A 39 -4.95 -12.28 -7.79
N ASP A 40 -4.43 -12.28 -9.02
CA ASP A 40 -3.57 -11.20 -9.52
C ASP A 40 -4.32 -9.85 -9.64
N SER A 41 -5.61 -9.93 -9.97
CA SER A 41 -6.55 -8.82 -10.14
C SER A 41 -7.95 -9.20 -9.64
N PRO A 42 -8.87 -8.23 -9.40
CA PRO A 42 -10.26 -8.55 -9.09
C PRO A 42 -10.88 -9.43 -10.19
N ARG A 43 -11.28 -10.67 -9.85
CA ARG A 43 -11.75 -11.71 -10.79
C ARG A 43 -10.70 -12.20 -11.81
N GLY A 44 -9.42 -11.99 -11.52
CA GLY A 44 -8.32 -12.47 -12.34
C GLY A 44 -7.95 -13.93 -12.09
N LEU A 45 -6.69 -14.26 -12.38
CA LEU A 45 -6.12 -15.58 -12.25
C LEU A 45 -5.66 -15.86 -10.82
N PRO A 46 -5.75 -17.12 -10.36
CA PRO A 46 -5.24 -17.51 -9.06
C PRO A 46 -3.70 -17.43 -9.03
N VAL A 47 -3.17 -16.79 -7.99
CA VAL A 47 -1.72 -16.67 -7.74
C VAL A 47 -1.30 -17.29 -6.41
N GLY A 48 -2.27 -17.77 -5.61
CA GLY A 48 -2.00 -18.42 -4.35
C GLY A 48 -3.28 -18.71 -3.56
N VAL A 49 -3.08 -19.25 -2.37
CA VAL A 49 -4.15 -19.62 -1.44
C VAL A 49 -3.75 -19.16 -0.05
N LEU A 50 -4.72 -18.65 0.71
CA LEU A 50 -4.60 -18.36 2.14
C LEU A 50 -5.65 -19.16 2.90
N TYR A 51 -5.36 -19.44 4.16
CA TYR A 51 -6.20 -20.26 5.02
C TYR A 51 -6.71 -19.48 6.22
N ARG A 52 -7.76 -20.00 6.85
CA ARG A 52 -8.27 -19.45 8.11
C ARG A 52 -7.14 -19.25 9.13
N GLY A 53 -7.11 -18.09 9.75
CA GLY A 53 -6.13 -17.74 10.77
C GLY A 53 -4.90 -17.02 10.23
N ASP A 54 -4.65 -17.07 8.91
CA ASP A 54 -3.58 -16.29 8.29
C ASP A 54 -3.79 -14.80 8.54
N ARG A 55 -2.70 -14.11 8.85
CA ARG A 55 -2.67 -12.66 8.97
C ARG A 55 -2.19 -12.04 7.68
N VAL A 56 -2.92 -11.05 7.21
CA VAL A 56 -2.60 -10.32 5.99
C VAL A 56 -2.61 -8.83 6.24
N VAL A 57 -1.72 -8.14 5.56
CA VAL A 57 -1.68 -6.67 5.53
C VAL A 57 -2.58 -6.21 4.39
N VAL A 58 -3.57 -5.39 4.72
CA VAL A 58 -4.45 -4.72 3.76
C VAL A 58 -3.71 -3.56 3.13
N LEU A 59 -3.48 -3.66 1.82
CA LEU A 59 -2.80 -2.63 1.03
C LEU A 59 -3.79 -1.66 0.38
N LYS A 60 -4.93 -2.19 -0.09
CA LYS A 60 -5.93 -1.40 -0.81
C LYS A 60 -7.29 -2.08 -0.77
N ARG A 61 -8.36 -1.29 -0.69
CA ARG A 61 -9.73 -1.73 -0.98
C ARG A 61 -10.15 -1.15 -2.32
N ASP A 62 -10.85 -1.93 -3.14
CA ASP A 62 -11.38 -1.42 -4.41
C ASP A 62 -12.54 -0.44 -4.18
N GLY A 63 -12.95 0.28 -5.23
CA GLY A 63 -14.02 1.27 -5.14
C GLY A 63 -15.37 0.67 -4.71
N THR A 64 -15.61 -0.62 -5.03
CA THR A 64 -16.84 -1.32 -4.63
C THR A 64 -16.76 -1.96 -3.25
N ARG A 65 -15.59 -1.90 -2.60
CA ARG A 65 -15.25 -2.60 -1.34
C ARG A 65 -15.53 -4.11 -1.35
N ARG A 66 -15.63 -4.74 -2.53
CA ARG A 66 -15.79 -6.19 -2.68
C ARG A 66 -14.46 -6.92 -2.70
N TRP A 67 -13.39 -6.20 -3.05
CA TRP A 67 -12.04 -6.73 -3.22
C TRP A 67 -11.06 -5.97 -2.34
N ILE A 68 -10.14 -6.73 -1.75
CA ILE A 68 -9.07 -6.22 -0.92
C ILE A 68 -7.76 -6.74 -1.49
N ARG A 69 -6.86 -5.82 -1.82
CA ARG A 69 -5.48 -6.16 -2.11
C ARG A 69 -4.74 -6.36 -0.81
N VAL A 70 -4.13 -7.53 -0.66
CA VAL A 70 -3.46 -7.96 0.55
C VAL A 70 -2.05 -8.45 0.29
N ARG A 71 -1.24 -8.44 1.33
CA ARG A 71 0.08 -9.08 1.39
C ARG A 71 0.16 -9.96 2.63
N SER A 72 0.49 -11.23 2.43
CA SER A 72 0.77 -12.17 3.53
C SER A 72 2.22 -12.04 4.01
N ALA A 73 2.55 -12.68 5.13
CA ALA A 73 3.94 -12.89 5.56
C ALA A 73 4.69 -13.83 4.59
N ALA A 74 3.97 -14.77 3.98
CA ALA A 74 4.46 -15.53 2.82
C ALA A 74 4.63 -14.58 1.61
N PRO A 75 5.42 -14.94 0.57
CA PRO A 75 5.57 -14.16 -0.66
C PRO A 75 4.29 -14.13 -1.53
N ILE A 76 3.12 -14.23 -0.91
CA ILE A 76 1.81 -14.19 -1.53
C ILE A 76 1.25 -12.78 -1.38
N SER A 77 0.96 -12.16 -2.53
CA SER A 77 0.27 -10.87 -2.59
C SER A 77 -0.70 -10.87 -3.75
N GLY A 78 -1.84 -10.19 -3.57
CA GLY A 78 -2.89 -10.15 -4.59
C GLY A 78 -4.22 -9.73 -4.00
N TRP A 79 -5.30 -10.07 -4.68
CA TRP A 79 -6.67 -9.67 -4.37
C TRP A 79 -7.45 -10.83 -3.78
N ILE A 80 -8.13 -10.56 -2.66
CA ILE A 80 -9.10 -11.47 -2.04
C ILE A 80 -10.46 -10.78 -1.95
N THR A 81 -11.52 -11.56 -1.73
CA THR A 81 -12.83 -10.98 -1.48
C THR A 81 -12.91 -10.41 -0.06
N SER A 82 -13.61 -9.29 0.13
CA SER A 82 -13.73 -8.67 1.46
C SER A 82 -14.44 -9.57 2.48
N ARG A 83 -15.29 -10.49 2.02
CA ARG A 83 -15.96 -11.46 2.90
C ARG A 83 -14.98 -12.43 3.57
N SER A 84 -13.80 -12.61 3.01
CA SER A 84 -12.79 -13.56 3.53
C SER A 84 -12.18 -13.13 4.85
N VAL A 85 -12.26 -11.84 5.19
CA VAL A 85 -11.68 -11.21 6.39
C VAL A 85 -12.76 -10.68 7.35
N ASN A 86 -14.03 -10.84 6.99
CA ASN A 86 -15.16 -10.40 7.81
C ASN A 86 -15.78 -11.60 8.54
N GLY A 87 -16.26 -11.39 9.77
CA GLY A 87 -17.10 -12.36 10.47
C GLY A 87 -16.35 -13.49 11.17
N CYS A 88 -15.06 -13.30 11.42
CA CYS A 88 -14.52 -13.66 12.74
C CYS A 88 -15.00 -12.61 13.75
#